data_AF-A0A3M1F311-F1
#
_entry.id   AF-A0A3M1F311-F1
#
_cell.length_a   1.000
_cell.length_b   1.000
_cell.length_c   1.000
_cell.angle_alpha   90.00
_cell.angle_beta   90.00
_cell.angle_gamma   90.00
#
_symmetry.space_group_name_H-M   'P 1'
#
loop_
_entity.id
_entity.type
_entity.pdbx_description
1 polymer ?
#
loop_
_entity_poly.entity_id
_entity_poly.type
_entity_poly.pdbx_seq_one_letter_code
_entity_poly.pdbx_strand_id
1 'polypeptide(L)'
;MDSQNIVFCLFGLMTIGLGLVATLHQGFAEWYVLRSGKGRLWGRILGEERAVKAMRRVFGPLAVIVGVGLLVVALGLIPTAP
;
A
#
# COMPACT_ATOMS: atom_id res chain seq x y z
N MET A 1 5.92 -25.14 0.69
CA MET A 1 6.12 -23.68 0.75
C MET A 1 6.86 -23.38 2.04
N ASP A 2 8.03 -22.78 1.94
CA ASP A 2 8.80 -22.37 3.12
C ASP A 2 8.03 -21.34 3.93
N SER A 3 8.23 -21.33 5.24
CA SER A 3 7.57 -20.42 6.18
C SER A 3 7.74 -18.95 5.76
N GLN A 4 8.90 -18.62 5.16
CA GLN A 4 9.20 -17.29 4.62
C GLN A 4 8.26 -16.91 3.47
N ASN A 5 7.99 -17.83 2.53
CA ASN A 5 7.10 -17.57 1.39
C ASN A 5 5.65 -17.37 1.83
N ILE A 6 5.22 -18.09 2.87
CA ILE A 6 3.89 -17.88 3.48
C ILE A 6 3.79 -16.47 4.07
N VAL A 7 4.81 -16.01 4.79
CA VAL A 7 4.84 -14.64 5.35
C VAL A 7 4.80 -13.60 4.23
N PHE A 8 5.59 -13.75 3.17
CA PHE A 8 5.60 -12.82 2.04
C PHE A 8 4.26 -12.81 1.28
N CYS A 9 3.61 -13.96 1.10
CA CYS A 9 2.27 -14.03 0.52
C CYS A 9 1.23 -13.28 1.37
N LEU A 10 1.23 -13.50 2.69
CA LEU A 10 0.32 -12.81 3.61
C LEU A 10 0.56 -11.29 3.61
N PHE A 11 1.83 -10.88 3.65
CA PHE A 11 2.20 -9.47 3.62
C PHE A 11 1.83 -8.81 2.28
N GLY A 12 2.06 -9.51 1.17
CA GLY A 12 1.66 -9.07 -0.16
C GLY A 12 0.14 -8.88 -0.27
N LEU A 13 -0.64 -9.87 0.16
CA LEU A 13 -2.11 -9.78 0.20
C LEU A 13 -2.61 -8.64 1.09
N MET A 14 -2.06 -8.47 2.29
CA MET A 14 -2.42 -7.34 3.16
C MET A 14 -2.10 -6.00 2.52
N THR A 15 -0.94 -5.88 1.87
CA THR A 15 -0.50 -4.63 1.23
C THR A 15 -1.37 -4.30 0.01
N ILE A 16 -1.74 -5.30 -0.80
CA ILE A 16 -2.71 -5.14 -1.88
C ILE A 16 -4.07 -4.71 -1.33
N GLY A 17 -4.57 -5.38 -0.29
CA GLY A 17 -5.85 -5.07 0.33
C GLY A 17 -5.89 -3.62 0.83
N LEU A 18 -4.85 -3.19 1.56
CA LEU A 18 -4.73 -1.81 2.04
C LEU A 18 -4.59 -0.82 0.89
N GLY A 19 -3.82 -1.14 -0.15
CA GLY A 19 -3.68 -0.31 -1.35
C GLY A 19 -4.99 -0.13 -2.11
N LEU A 20 -5.76 -1.21 -2.28
CA LEU A 20 -7.08 -1.20 -2.90
C LEU A 20 -8.07 -0.39 -2.07
N VAL A 21 -8.15 -0.64 -0.76
CA VAL A 21 -9.02 0.14 0.13
C VAL A 21 -8.64 1.62 0.11
N ALA A 22 -7.36 1.95 0.14
CA ALA A 22 -6.89 3.34 0.04
C ALA A 22 -7.22 3.99 -1.32
N THR A 23 -7.30 3.21 -2.39
CA THR A 23 -7.63 3.72 -3.74
C THR A 23 -9.14 3.90 -3.89
N LEU A 24 -9.92 2.87 -3.54
CA LEU A 24 -11.35 2.76 -3.79
C LEU A 24 -12.18 3.54 -2.75
N HIS A 25 -11.82 3.50 -1.47
CA HIS A 25 -12.57 4.16 -0.41
C HIS A 25 -11.98 5.51 -0.04
N GLN A 26 -12.69 6.57 -0.42
CA GLN A 26 -12.31 7.94 -0.09
C GLN A 26 -12.24 8.18 1.43
N GLY A 27 -13.16 7.59 2.19
CA GLY A 27 -13.18 7.69 3.65
C GLY A 27 -11.93 7.13 4.34
N PHE A 28 -11.26 6.12 3.75
CA PHE A 28 -10.00 5.61 4.29
C PHE A 28 -8.86 6.60 4.08
N ALA A 29 -8.79 7.22 2.90
CA ALA A 29 -7.77 8.22 2.60
C ALA A 29 -7.95 9.49 3.44
N GLU A 30 -9.19 9.95 3.62
CA GLU A 30 -9.53 11.07 4.51
C GLU A 30 -9.20 10.74 5.96
N TRP A 31 -9.61 9.56 6.44
CA TRP A 31 -9.26 9.11 7.79
C TRP A 31 -7.76 9.04 7.99
N TYR A 32 -7.01 8.50 7.02
CA TYR A 32 -5.56 8.39 7.11
C TYR A 32 -4.90 9.77 7.15
N VAL A 33 -5.27 10.68 6.25
CA VAL A 33 -4.70 12.04 6.19
C VAL A 33 -5.05 12.84 7.46
N LEU A 34 -6.27 12.72 7.97
CA LEU A 34 -6.73 13.53 9.11
C LEU A 34 -6.34 12.94 10.48
N ARG A 35 -6.27 11.61 10.63
CA ARG A 35 -5.99 10.96 11.93
C ARG A 35 -4.60 10.35 12.06
N SER A 36 -3.94 9.95 10.97
CA SER A 36 -2.58 9.40 11.07
C SER A 36 -1.56 10.53 11.32
N GLY A 37 -0.61 10.32 12.23
CA GLY A 37 0.48 11.27 12.47
C GLY A 37 1.28 11.59 11.19
N LYS A 38 1.54 10.56 10.37
CA LYS A 38 2.20 10.72 9.07
C LYS A 38 1.28 11.35 8.02
N GLY A 39 0.01 10.95 8.00
CA GLY A 39 -1.00 11.51 7.09
C GLY A 39 -1.21 13.01 7.29
N ARG A 40 -1.22 13.49 8.54
CA ARG A 40 -1.31 14.92 8.87
C ARG A 40 -0.11 15.72 8.39
N LEU A 41 1.07 15.11 8.38
CA LEU A 41 2.28 15.73 7.83
C LEU A 41 2.11 15.99 6.33
N TRP A 42 1.63 14.98 5.58
CA TRP A 42 1.30 15.13 4.16
C TRP A 42 0.20 16.15 3.92
N GLY A 43 -0.83 16.18 4.78
CA GLY A 43 -1.89 17.21 4.77
C GLY A 43 -1.35 18.62 4.97
N ARG A 44 -0.38 18.82 5.86
CA ARG A 44 0.29 20.12 6.08
C ARG A 44 1.21 20.53 4.93
N ILE A 45 1.89 19.58 4.27
CA ILE A 45 2.84 19.88 3.18
C ILE A 45 2.11 20.21 1.87
N LEU A 46 1.07 19.44 1.51
CA LEU A 46 0.40 19.57 0.21
C LEU A 46 -0.96 20.26 0.28
N GLY A 47 -1.54 20.41 1.47
CA GLY A 47 -2.95 20.73 1.67
C GLY A 47 -3.81 19.46 1.74
N GLU A 48 -4.80 19.45 2.63
CA GLU A 48 -5.59 18.25 2.96
C GLU A 48 -6.23 17.58 1.73
N GLU A 49 -6.89 18.37 0.87
CA GLU A 49 -7.53 17.88 -0.37
C GLU A 49 -6.53 17.22 -1.32
N ARG A 50 -5.35 17.83 -1.50
CA ARG A 50 -4.29 17.31 -2.38
C ARG A 50 -3.63 16.09 -1.77
N ALA A 51 -3.47 16.04 -0.45
CA ALA A 51 -2.94 14.88 0.27
C ALA A 51 -3.88 13.67 0.17
N VAL A 52 -5.20 13.86 0.31
CA VAL A 52 -6.19 12.80 0.10
C VAL A 52 -6.14 12.30 -1.34
N LYS A 53 -6.07 13.21 -2.32
CA LYS A 53 -5.96 12.84 -3.74
C LYS A 53 -4.66 12.10 -4.05
N ALA A 54 -3.53 12.51 -3.46
CA ALA A 54 -2.24 11.83 -3.58
C ALA A 54 -2.29 10.44 -2.91
N MET A 55 -2.90 10.32 -1.73
CA MET A 55 -3.09 9.04 -1.05
C MET A 55 -3.85 8.05 -1.92
N ARG A 56 -4.90 8.50 -2.61
CA ARG A 56 -5.74 7.64 -3.46
C ARG A 56 -5.14 7.34 -4.83
N ARG A 57 -4.48 8.32 -5.47
CA ARG A 57 -4.03 8.20 -6.87
C ARG A 57 -2.57 7.80 -7.00
N VAL A 58 -1.77 8.03 -5.97
CA VAL A 58 -0.34 7.71 -5.97
C VAL A 58 -0.09 6.58 -4.98
N PHE A 59 -0.28 6.82 -3.69
CA PHE A 59 0.12 5.85 -2.66
C PHE A 59 -0.70 4.55 -2.67
N GLY A 60 -2.01 4.62 -2.92
CA GLY A 60 -2.87 3.44 -3.05
C GLY A 60 -2.42 2.50 -4.18
N PRO A 61 -2.33 2.98 -5.44
CA PRO A 61 -1.80 2.20 -6.55
C PRO A 61 -0.36 1.75 -6.32
N LEU A 62 0.50 2.58 -5.73
CA LEU A 62 1.88 2.19 -5.40
C LEU A 62 1.91 1.01 -4.43
N ALA A 63 1.06 1.04 -3.39
CA ALA A 63 0.95 -0.05 -2.43
C ALA A 63 0.45 -1.35 -3.08
N VAL A 64 -0.50 -1.24 -4.02
CA VAL A 64 -0.94 -2.40 -4.81
C VAL A 64 0.23 -2.96 -5.64
N ILE A 65 0.97 -2.11 -6.34
CA ILE A 65 2.14 -2.54 -7.15
C ILE A 65 3.18 -3.24 -6.27
N VAL A 66 3.50 -2.67 -5.10
CA VAL A 66 4.45 -3.28 -4.15
C VAL A 66 3.94 -4.62 -3.64
N GLY A 67 2.66 -4.72 -3.28
CA GLY A 67 2.06 -5.97 -2.80
C GLY A 67 1.99 -7.05 -3.88
N VAL A 68 1.74 -6.68 -5.13
CA VAL A 68 1.84 -7.59 -6.28
C VAL A 68 3.28 -8.05 -6.48
N GLY A 69 4.26 -7.13 -6.40
CA GLY A 69 5.68 -7.47 -6.48
C GLY A 69 6.11 -8.47 -5.40
N LEU A 70 5.66 -8.27 -4.16
CA LEU A 70 5.90 -9.21 -3.06
C LEU A 70 5.29 -10.60 -3.32
N LEU A 71 4.09 -10.65 -3.89
CA LEU A 71 3.47 -11.93 -4.29
C LEU A 71 4.23 -12.63 -5.41
N VAL A 72 4.72 -11.89 -6.40
CA VAL A 72 5.52 -12.46 -7.49
C VAL A 72 6.83 -13.06 -6.96
N VAL A 73 7.48 -12.38 -6.01
CA VAL A 73 8.68 -12.91 -5.31
C VAL A 73 8.33 -14.14 -4.46
N ALA A 74 7.24 -14.08 -3.68
CA ALA A 74 6.81 -15.17 -2.81
C ALA A 74 6.42 -16.45 -3.57
N LEU A 75 5.87 -16.29 -4.78
CA LEU A 75 5.50 -17.40 -5.67
C LEU A 75 6.70 -17.95 -6.47
N GLY A 76 7.89 -17.36 -6.31
CA GLY A 76 9.11 -17.80 -7.01
C GLY A 76 9.06 -17.54 -8.53
N LEU A 77 8.20 -16.64 -8.99
CA LEU A 77 8.06 -16.29 -10.41
C LEU A 77 9.22 -15.40 -10.91
N ILE A 78 10.01 -14.84 -9.99
CA ILE A 78 11.30 -14.20 -10.27
C ILE A 78 12.35 -14.99 -9.47
N PRO A 79 13.36 -15.60 -10.11
CA PRO A 79 14.47 -16.19 -9.38
C PRO A 79 15.23 -15.07 -8.67
N THR A 80 15.15 -15.04 -7.34
CA THR A 80 16.13 -14.31 -6.55
C THR A 80 17.45 -15.07 -6.70
N ALA A 81 18.39 -14.50 -7.45
CA ALA A 81 19.69 -15.11 -7.72
C ALA A 81 20.37 -15.60 -6.42
N PRO A 82 21.13 -16.71 -6.48
CA PRO A 82 21.74 -17.34 -5.31
C PRO A 82 22.77 -16.46 -4.61
#